data_AF-A0A7V4U238-F1
#
_entry.id   AF-A0A7V4U238-F1
#
_cell.length_a   1.000
_cell.length_b   1.000
_cell.length_c   1.000
_cell.angle_alpha   90.00
_cell.angle_beta   90.00
_cell.angle_gamma   90.00
#
_symmetry.space_group_name_H-M   'P 1'
#
loop_
_entity.id
_entity.type
_entity.pdbx_description
1 polymer ?
#
loop_
_entity_poly.entity_id
_entity_poly.type
_entity_poly.pdbx_seq_one_letter_code
_entity_poly.pdbx_strand_id
1 'polypeptide(L)'
;MNPNKLFEYEQFFGQKYKELCMRATKLVLIGLLISAVFWSCSSKLSEEEYYNKAREAYGKEQYKKALENFKLLVDNYPDGKKSAEASFMLGFINANDLKNYKEAEKYYKRFIEKYPDHELADDAQYELKNLGKDINELPIFQSIAADSAKK
;
A
#
# COMPACT_ATOMS: atom_id res chain seq x y z
N MET A 1 30.14 1.32 -71.10
CA MET A 1 29.56 1.25 -69.73
C MET A 1 29.67 -0.20 -69.27
N ASN A 2 30.25 -0.49 -68.09
CA ASN A 2 30.50 -1.87 -67.66
C ASN A 2 29.21 -2.48 -67.07
N PRO A 3 28.60 -3.49 -67.70
CA PRO A 3 27.34 -4.08 -67.26
C PRO A 3 27.45 -4.79 -65.90
N ASN A 4 28.65 -5.29 -65.53
CA ASN A 4 28.86 -5.94 -64.24
C ASN A 4 28.80 -4.94 -63.07
N LYS A 5 29.16 -3.66 -63.30
CA LYS A 5 29.01 -2.62 -62.29
C LYS A 5 27.55 -2.27 -62.00
N LEU A 6 26.67 -2.36 -63.00
CA LEU A 6 25.23 -2.13 -62.80
C LEU A 6 24.61 -3.27 -61.99
N PHE A 7 25.02 -4.50 -62.25
CA PHE A 7 24.58 -5.67 -61.50
C PHE A 7 25.07 -5.66 -60.04
N GLU A 8 26.33 -5.30 -59.79
CA GLU A 8 26.86 -5.10 -58.42
C GLU A 8 26.13 -3.97 -57.69
N TYR A 9 25.79 -2.88 -58.40
CA TYR A 9 25.01 -1.79 -57.84
C TYR A 9 23.62 -2.30 -57.43
N GLU A 10 22.86 -2.92 -58.33
CA GLU A 10 21.53 -3.46 -58.04
C GLU A 10 21.51 -4.46 -56.86
N GLN A 11 22.51 -5.34 -56.76
CA GLN A 11 22.66 -6.26 -55.62
C GLN A 11 22.96 -5.52 -54.31
N PHE A 12 23.85 -4.51 -54.36
CA PHE A 12 24.21 -3.70 -53.20
C PHE A 12 23.02 -2.89 -52.67
N PHE A 13 22.22 -2.25 -53.54
CA PHE A 13 21.01 -1.55 -53.12
C PHE A 13 19.98 -2.53 -52.56
N GLY A 14 19.73 -3.67 -53.23
CA GLY A 14 18.80 -4.68 -52.76
C GLY A 14 19.13 -5.23 -51.35
N GLN A 15 20.41 -5.42 -51.04
CA GLN A 15 20.85 -5.87 -49.71
C GLN A 15 20.62 -4.77 -48.65
N LYS A 16 20.97 -3.52 -48.96
CA LYS A 16 20.79 -2.38 -48.05
C LYS A 16 19.31 -2.08 -47.77
N TYR A 17 18.45 -2.20 -48.79
CA TYR A 17 17.00 -2.07 -48.63
C TYR A 17 16.40 -3.19 -47.78
N LYS A 18 16.86 -4.44 -47.93
CA LYS A 18 16.45 -5.56 -47.07
C LYS A 18 16.84 -5.34 -45.62
N GLU A 19 18.08 -4.89 -45.34
CA GLU A 19 18.50 -4.58 -43.97
C GLU A 19 17.73 -3.42 -43.35
N LEU A 20 17.44 -2.37 -44.15
CA LEU A 20 16.65 -1.23 -43.69
C LEU A 20 15.21 -1.65 -43.35
N CYS A 21 14.57 -2.47 -44.19
CA CYS A 21 13.25 -3.03 -43.92
C CYS A 21 13.26 -3.93 -42.68
N MET A 22 14.26 -4.80 -42.52
CA MET A 22 14.38 -5.67 -41.34
C MET A 22 14.64 -4.89 -40.03
N ARG A 23 15.30 -3.73 -40.09
CA ARG A 23 15.46 -2.84 -38.92
C ARG A 23 14.17 -2.10 -38.59
N ALA A 24 13.46 -1.62 -39.61
CA ALA A 24 12.18 -0.92 -39.44
C ALA A 24 11.10 -1.85 -38.85
N THR A 25 11.01 -3.10 -39.30
CA THR A 25 10.04 -4.08 -38.75
C THR A 25 10.32 -4.42 -37.28
N LYS A 26 11.59 -4.55 -36.89
CA LYS A 26 11.97 -4.76 -35.48
C LYS A 26 11.57 -3.59 -34.58
N LEU A 27 11.72 -2.35 -35.04
CA LEU A 27 11.34 -1.16 -34.26
C LEU A 27 9.81 -1.05 -34.07
N VAL A 28 9.02 -1.39 -35.09
CA VAL A 28 7.55 -1.44 -34.99
C VAL A 28 7.11 -2.51 -34.00
N LEU A 29 7.70 -3.71 -34.04
CA LEU A 29 7.38 -4.79 -33.10
C LEU A 29 7.77 -4.45 -31.65
N ILE A 30 8.92 -3.80 -31.45
CA ILE A 30 9.34 -3.31 -30.11
C ILE A 30 8.37 -2.24 -29.61
N GLY A 31 7.93 -1.32 -30.46
CA GLY A 31 6.93 -0.30 -30.10
C GLY A 31 5.57 -0.90 -29.70
N LEU A 32 5.11 -1.93 -30.41
CA LEU A 32 3.87 -2.64 -30.09
C LEU A 32 3.98 -3.40 -28.75
N LEU A 33 5.11 -4.07 -28.48
CA LEU A 33 5.36 -4.74 -27.21
C LEU A 33 5.43 -3.75 -26.03
N ILE A 34 6.03 -2.57 -26.23
CA ILE A 34 6.08 -1.53 -25.19
C ILE A 34 4.67 -0.98 -24.91
N SER A 35 3.84 -0.78 -25.94
CA SER A 35 2.48 -0.26 -25.77
C SER A 35 1.55 -1.21 -24.98
N ALA A 36 1.76 -2.53 -25.09
CA ALA A 36 1.01 -3.53 -24.34
C ALA A 36 1.29 -3.50 -22.83
N VAL A 37 2.46 -3.02 -22.41
CA VAL A 37 2.86 -2.93 -20.99
C VAL A 37 2.18 -1.74 -20.30
N PHE A 38 1.75 -0.72 -21.06
CA PHE A 38 1.11 0.49 -20.52
C PHE A 38 -0.42 0.38 -20.34
N TRP A 39 -1.05 -0.70 -20.81
CA TRP A 39 -2.52 -0.85 -20.73
C TRP A 39 -3.03 -1.63 -19.53
N SER A 40 -2.19 -1.94 -18.54
CA SER A 40 -2.68 -2.53 -17.29
C SER A 40 -3.30 -1.44 -16.41
N CYS A 41 -4.49 -0.98 -16.77
CA CYS A 41 -5.32 -0.17 -15.88
C CYS A 41 -5.99 -1.12 -14.87
N SER A 42 -5.30 -1.45 -13.78
CA SER A 42 -5.96 -2.02 -12.60
C SER A 42 -6.72 -0.87 -11.94
N SER A 43 -8.05 -0.86 -12.04
CA SER A 43 -8.86 0.18 -11.40
C SER A 43 -8.67 0.11 -9.89
N LYS A 44 -8.12 1.18 -9.32
CA LYS A 44 -7.97 1.40 -7.88
C LYS A 44 -9.33 1.29 -7.19
N LEU A 45 -9.41 0.52 -6.09
CA LEU A 45 -10.63 0.43 -5.28
C LEU A 45 -10.91 1.78 -4.62
N SER A 46 -12.17 2.09 -4.38
CA SER A 46 -12.57 3.27 -3.59
C SER A 46 -12.10 3.17 -2.14
N GLU A 47 -12.09 4.31 -1.45
CA GLU A 47 -11.72 4.41 -0.04
C GLU A 47 -12.54 3.44 0.84
N GLU A 48 -13.86 3.46 0.64
CA GLU A 48 -14.83 2.63 1.37
C GLU A 48 -14.64 1.13 1.09
N GLU A 49 -14.32 0.75 -0.15
CA GLU A 49 -14.07 -0.65 -0.51
C GLU A 49 -12.81 -1.21 0.15
N TYR A 50 -11.71 -0.45 0.18
CA TYR A 50 -10.52 -0.87 0.92
C TYR A 50 -10.82 -1.04 2.41
N TYR A 51 -11.54 -0.07 3.00
CA TYR A 51 -11.90 -0.10 4.41
C TYR A 51 -12.75 -1.34 4.75
N ASN A 52 -13.78 -1.62 3.94
CA ASN A 52 -14.66 -2.77 4.14
C ASN A 52 -13.93 -4.10 3.95
N LYS A 53 -13.05 -4.23 2.94
CA LYS A 53 -12.22 -5.43 2.77
C LYS A 53 -11.30 -5.66 3.96
N ALA A 54 -10.70 -4.61 4.50
CA ALA A 54 -9.84 -4.70 5.67
C ALA A 54 -10.61 -5.14 6.91
N ARG A 55 -11.80 -4.56 7.15
CA ARG A 55 -12.69 -4.95 8.26
C ARG A 55 -13.21 -6.37 8.14
N GLU A 56 -13.59 -6.80 6.94
CA GLU A 56 -14.02 -8.18 6.71
C GLU A 56 -12.89 -9.17 7.01
N ALA A 57 -11.66 -8.87 6.55
CA ALA A 57 -10.49 -9.67 6.86
C ALA A 57 -10.20 -9.70 8.37
N TYR A 58 -10.32 -8.56 9.05
CA TYR A 58 -10.15 -8.46 10.50
C TYR A 58 -11.19 -9.32 11.26
N GLY A 59 -12.47 -9.24 10.89
CA GLY A 59 -13.53 -10.06 11.50
C GLY A 59 -13.39 -11.56 11.23
N LYS A 60 -12.58 -11.96 10.25
CA LYS A 60 -12.18 -13.35 9.97
C LYS A 60 -10.84 -13.73 10.61
N GLU A 61 -10.31 -12.87 11.50
CA GLU A 61 -9.00 -13.01 12.16
C GLU A 61 -7.81 -13.10 11.18
N GLN A 62 -8.01 -12.65 9.93
CA GLN A 62 -6.98 -12.60 8.90
C GLN A 62 -6.14 -11.32 9.04
N TYR A 63 -5.52 -11.13 10.20
CA TYR A 63 -4.89 -9.87 10.61
C TYR A 63 -3.88 -9.33 9.60
N LYS A 64 -3.05 -10.18 9.00
CA LYS A 64 -2.08 -9.77 7.98
C LYS A 64 -2.78 -9.17 6.75
N LYS A 65 -3.86 -9.80 6.29
CA LYS A 65 -4.65 -9.33 5.14
C LYS A 65 -5.43 -8.05 5.48
N ALA A 66 -5.90 -7.93 6.72
CA ALA A 66 -6.51 -6.69 7.20
C ALA A 66 -5.49 -5.54 7.16
N LEU A 67 -4.29 -5.74 7.70
CA LEU A 67 -3.20 -4.77 7.66
C LEU A 67 -2.81 -4.40 6.22
N GLU A 68 -2.75 -5.35 5.31
CA GLU A 68 -2.48 -5.08 3.88
C GLU A 68 -3.51 -4.14 3.27
N ASN A 69 -4.81 -4.40 3.48
CA ASN A 69 -5.87 -3.55 2.92
C ASN A 69 -5.92 -2.17 3.59
N PHE A 70 -5.69 -2.07 4.91
CA PHE A 70 -5.58 -0.78 5.59
C PHE A 70 -4.35 0.03 5.14
N LYS A 71 -3.20 -0.62 4.90
CA LYS A 71 -2.02 0.08 4.34
C LYS A 71 -2.31 0.58 2.93
N LEU A 72 -2.87 -0.28 2.08
CA LEU A 72 -3.27 0.12 0.74
C LEU A 72 -4.25 1.29 0.78
N LEU A 73 -5.18 1.33 1.73
CA LEU A 73 -6.09 2.46 1.91
C LEU A 73 -5.34 3.77 2.19
N VAL A 74 -4.49 3.77 3.22
CA VAL A 74 -3.72 4.95 3.64
C VAL A 74 -2.75 5.42 2.56
N ASP A 75 -2.10 4.51 1.84
CA ASP A 75 -1.18 4.84 0.76
C ASP A 75 -1.90 5.46 -0.45
N ASN A 76 -3.11 4.96 -0.72
CA ASN A 76 -3.90 5.38 -1.87
C ASN A 76 -4.72 6.65 -1.61
N TYR A 77 -5.22 6.82 -0.41
CA TYR A 77 -6.12 7.91 -0.02
C TYR A 77 -5.56 8.63 1.20
N PRO A 78 -4.33 9.20 1.14
CA PRO A 78 -3.64 9.70 2.34
C PRO A 78 -4.48 10.66 3.18
N ASP A 79 -5.34 11.47 2.56
CA ASP A 79 -6.16 12.48 3.25
C ASP A 79 -7.66 12.13 3.21
N GLY A 80 -7.98 10.87 2.95
CA GLY A 80 -9.34 10.35 2.92
C GLY A 80 -9.95 10.21 4.32
N LYS A 81 -11.29 10.22 4.38
CA LYS A 81 -12.04 10.21 5.64
C LYS A 81 -11.85 8.90 6.42
N LYS A 82 -11.80 7.76 5.73
CA LYS A 82 -11.53 6.43 6.32
C LYS A 82 -10.06 6.17 6.53
N SER A 83 -9.19 6.98 5.96
CA SER A 83 -7.74 6.76 6.05
C SER A 83 -7.17 7.11 7.43
N ALA A 84 -7.81 8.07 8.12
CA ALA A 84 -7.55 8.29 9.55
C ALA A 84 -7.92 7.05 10.38
N GLU A 85 -9.17 6.56 10.24
CA GLU A 85 -9.66 5.36 10.93
C GLU A 85 -8.79 4.13 10.64
N ALA A 86 -8.41 3.93 9.37
CA ALA A 86 -7.50 2.87 8.95
C ALA A 86 -6.11 2.98 9.57
N SER A 87 -5.56 4.20 9.66
CA SER A 87 -4.26 4.45 10.29
C SER A 87 -4.27 4.07 11.77
N PHE A 88 -5.35 4.39 12.49
CA PHE A 88 -5.54 3.92 13.87
C PHE A 88 -5.61 2.39 13.93
N MET A 89 -6.42 1.76 13.07
CA MET A 89 -6.58 0.31 13.03
C MET A 89 -5.26 -0.44 12.74
N LEU A 90 -4.34 0.14 11.97
CA LEU A 90 -3.00 -0.42 11.78
C LEU A 90 -2.25 -0.53 13.11
N GLY A 91 -2.32 0.49 13.97
CA GLY A 91 -1.74 0.47 15.32
C GLY A 91 -2.43 -0.57 16.19
N PHE A 92 -3.76 -0.54 16.21
CA PHE A 92 -4.60 -1.42 17.02
C PHE A 92 -4.33 -2.90 16.75
N ILE A 93 -4.34 -3.32 15.49
CA ILE A 93 -4.13 -4.74 15.12
C ILE A 93 -2.71 -5.20 15.49
N ASN A 94 -1.71 -4.34 15.30
CA ASN A 94 -0.34 -4.67 15.69
C ASN A 94 -0.22 -4.82 17.22
N ALA A 95 -0.87 -3.96 18.00
CA ALA A 95 -0.81 -4.01 19.46
C ALA A 95 -1.58 -5.21 20.03
N ASN A 96 -2.81 -5.40 19.58
CA ASN A 96 -3.78 -6.25 20.26
C ASN A 96 -3.79 -7.68 19.72
N ASP A 97 -3.69 -7.86 18.40
CA ASP A 97 -3.80 -9.19 17.79
C ASP A 97 -2.44 -9.81 17.51
N LEU A 98 -1.48 -9.01 17.02
CA LEU A 98 -0.16 -9.52 16.64
C LEU A 98 0.92 -9.36 17.71
N LYS A 99 0.65 -8.60 18.78
CA LYS A 99 1.60 -8.22 19.84
C LYS A 99 2.92 -7.64 19.29
N ASN A 100 2.86 -7.02 18.11
CA ASN A 100 3.96 -6.30 17.50
C ASN A 100 3.97 -4.84 17.96
N TYR A 101 4.36 -4.64 19.21
CA TYR A 101 4.33 -3.32 19.86
C TYR A 101 5.20 -2.30 19.13
N LYS A 102 6.32 -2.72 18.52
CA LYS A 102 7.20 -1.81 17.77
C LYS A 102 6.49 -1.17 16.56
N GLU A 103 5.74 -1.96 15.77
CA GLU A 103 4.97 -1.39 14.67
C GLU A 103 3.73 -0.65 15.17
N ALA A 104 3.08 -1.13 16.23
CA ALA A 104 1.94 -0.42 16.82
C ALA A 104 2.31 1.00 17.26
N GLU A 105 3.41 1.16 18.00
CA GLU A 105 3.95 2.45 18.43
C GLU A 105 4.14 3.40 17.24
N LYS A 106 4.73 2.89 16.15
CA LYS A 106 4.97 3.68 14.94
C LYS A 106 3.68 4.16 14.28
N TYR A 107 2.65 3.30 14.18
CA TYR A 107 1.36 3.72 13.61
C TYR A 107 0.64 4.70 14.51
N TYR A 108 0.60 4.48 15.83
CA TYR A 108 -0.05 5.42 16.75
C TYR A 108 0.63 6.78 16.75
N LYS A 109 1.97 6.85 16.79
CA LYS A 109 2.70 8.12 16.69
C LYS A 109 2.37 8.88 15.41
N ARG A 110 2.41 8.19 14.27
CA ARG A 110 2.04 8.78 12.97
C ARG A 110 0.60 9.26 12.92
N PHE A 111 -0.32 8.49 13.51
CA PHE A 111 -1.72 8.86 13.58
C PHE A 111 -1.91 10.14 14.41
N ILE A 112 -1.32 10.23 15.60
CA ILE A 112 -1.41 11.41 16.47
C ILE A 112 -0.77 12.64 15.80
N GLU A 113 0.38 12.47 15.13
CA GLU A 113 1.04 13.54 14.39
C GLU A 113 0.19 14.04 13.21
N LYS A 114 -0.45 13.13 12.47
CA LYS A 114 -1.20 13.47 11.25
C LYS A 114 -2.63 13.92 11.51
N TYR A 115 -3.27 13.36 12.54
CA TYR A 115 -4.69 13.55 12.84
C TYR A 115 -4.92 13.94 14.31
N PRO A 116 -4.30 15.06 14.79
CA PRO A 116 -4.34 15.43 16.21
C PRO A 116 -5.75 15.75 16.73
N ASP A 117 -6.66 16.21 15.86
CA ASP A 117 -8.04 16.58 16.21
C ASP A 117 -9.08 15.48 15.89
N HIS A 118 -8.64 14.28 15.51
CA HIS A 118 -9.54 13.17 15.22
C HIS A 118 -10.17 12.63 16.51
N GLU A 119 -11.40 12.13 16.44
CA GLU A 119 -12.12 11.53 17.59
C GLU A 119 -11.40 10.34 18.25
N LEU A 120 -10.37 9.78 17.60
CA LEU A 120 -9.56 8.65 18.07
C LEU A 120 -8.16 9.09 18.53
N ALA A 121 -7.85 10.39 18.52
CA ALA A 121 -6.52 10.90 18.88
C ALA A 121 -6.20 10.60 20.35
N ASP A 122 -7.16 10.81 21.25
CA ASP A 122 -7.01 10.50 22.68
C ASP A 122 -6.89 8.99 22.92
N ASP A 123 -7.65 8.18 22.19
CA ASP A 123 -7.55 6.71 22.23
C ASP A 123 -6.16 6.25 21.76
N ALA A 124 -5.65 6.80 20.66
CA ALA A 124 -4.32 6.48 20.16
C ALA A 124 -3.22 6.85 21.16
N GLN A 125 -3.35 7.99 21.84
CA GLN A 125 -2.43 8.40 22.90
C GLN A 125 -2.48 7.45 24.09
N TYR A 126 -3.69 7.04 24.50
CA TYR A 126 -3.89 6.09 25.59
C TYR A 126 -3.28 4.73 25.25
N GLU A 127 -3.57 4.19 24.07
CA GLU A 127 -3.01 2.94 23.56
C GLU A 127 -1.49 2.99 23.50
N LEU A 128 -0.92 4.07 22.95
CA LEU A 128 0.53 4.27 22.88
C LEU A 128 1.18 4.31 24.28
N LYS A 129 0.58 5.02 25.24
CA LYS A 129 1.09 5.14 26.61
C LYS A 129 1.07 3.81 27.37
N ASN A 130 0.14 2.92 27.04
CA ASN A 130 -0.10 1.67 27.76
C ASN A 130 0.29 0.43 26.95
N LEU A 131 1.03 0.63 25.87
CA LEU A 131 1.41 -0.42 24.94
C LEU A 131 2.17 -1.55 25.64
N GLY A 132 1.65 -2.78 25.52
CA GLY A 132 2.27 -3.98 26.08
C GLY A 132 2.22 -4.09 27.61
N LYS A 133 1.56 -3.16 28.32
CA LYS A 133 1.37 -3.25 29.77
C LYS A 133 0.36 -4.33 30.14
N ASP A 134 0.55 -4.91 31.32
CA ASP A 134 -0.43 -5.81 31.91
C ASP A 134 -1.71 -5.04 32.30
N ILE A 135 -2.86 -5.72 32.24
CA ILE A 135 -4.15 -5.12 32.56
C ILE A 135 -4.20 -4.53 33.97
N ASN A 136 -3.49 -5.14 34.93
CA ASN A 136 -3.44 -4.68 36.32
C ASN A 136 -2.64 -3.38 36.49
N GLU A 137 -1.81 -3.03 35.51
CA GLU A 137 -1.02 -1.80 35.49
C GLU A 137 -1.79 -0.62 34.88
N LEU A 138 -2.97 -0.86 34.31
CA LEU A 138 -3.75 0.20 33.68
C LEU A 138 -4.42 1.08 34.75
N PRO A 139 -4.32 2.42 34.64
CA PRO A 139 -4.84 3.35 35.64
C PRO A 139 -6.32 3.14 35.99
N ILE A 140 -7.13 2.71 35.02
CA ILE A 140 -8.57 2.50 35.18
C ILE A 140 -8.90 1.39 36.19
N PHE A 141 -8.07 0.35 36.30
CA PHE A 141 -8.31 -0.74 37.25
C PHE A 141 -7.80 -0.40 38.65
N GLN A 142 -6.73 0.40 38.74
CA GLN A 142 -6.19 0.87 40.02
C GLN A 142 -7.18 1.77 40.76
N SER A 143 -7.93 2.64 40.05
CA SER A 143 -8.97 3.46 40.68
C SER A 143 -10.13 2.62 41.20
N ILE A 144 -10.57 1.60 40.45
CA ILE A 144 -11.66 0.71 40.89
C ILE A 144 -11.26 -0.11 42.13
N ALA A 145 -10.02 -0.60 42.18
CA ALA A 145 -9.50 -1.32 43.34
C ALA A 145 -9.38 -0.42 44.59
N ALA A 146 -9.02 0.85 44.42
CA ALA A 146 -8.95 1.80 45.52
C ALA A 146 -10.34 2.16 46.08
N ASP A 147 -11.37 2.21 45.24
CA ASP A 147 -12.74 2.49 45.64
C ASP A 147 -13.41 1.28 46.32
N SER A 148 -13.09 0.06 45.89
CA SER A 148 -13.61 -1.17 46.51
C SER A 148 -12.99 -1.45 47.89
N ALA A 149 -11.77 -1.02 48.15
CA ALA A 149 -11.10 -1.18 49.46
C ALA A 149 -11.60 -0.21 50.55
N LYS A 150 -12.40 0.81 50.19
CA LYS A 150 -12.96 1.80 51.12
C LYS A 150 -14.36 1.43 51.66
N LYS A 151 -14.93 0.31 51.23
CA LYS A 151 -16.26 -0.17 51.62
C LYS A 151 -16.15 -1.39 52.52
#